data_AF-A0A7C1ZPB5-F1
#
_entry.id   AF-A0A7C1ZPB5-F1
#
_cell.length_a   1.000
_cell.length_b   1.000
_cell.length_c   1.000
_cell.angle_alpha   90.00
_cell.angle_beta   90.00
_cell.angle_gamma   90.00
#
_symmetry.space_group_name_H-M   'P 1'
#
loop_
_entity.id
_entity.type
_entity.pdbx_description
1 polymer ?
#
loop_
_entity_poly.entity_id
_entity_poly.type
_entity_poly.pdbx_seq_one_letter_code
_entity_poly.pdbx_strand_id
1 'polypeptide(L)'
;QSIQKPTDIIRLSLDERYKEDRVLAFIIGLRRMIMASYDENTEFFYLTTINQQKLYNSARNIEIAAWLLANKKDKHEHLLLLSDSLVGEKRNLSYQRLFGKMIATQDNLAKVISQKTGRIIRTVIVRAASLMFLPV
;
A
#
# COMPACT_ATOMS: atom_id res chain seq x y z
N GLN A 1 -13.27 -14.35 -2.06
CA GLN A 1 -12.80 -14.01 -0.70
C GLN A 1 -13.76 -12.96 -0.15
N SER A 2 -14.20 -13.08 1.10
CA SER A 2 -14.97 -12.00 1.75
C SER A 2 -14.02 -10.83 2.01
N ILE A 3 -14.36 -9.63 1.54
CA ILE A 3 -13.56 -8.42 1.73
C ILE A 3 -13.87 -7.90 3.14
N GLN A 4 -12.91 -8.05 4.06
CA GLN A 4 -13.06 -7.56 5.44
C GLN A 4 -12.23 -6.30 5.68
N LYS A 5 -11.07 -6.20 5.02
CA LYS A 5 -10.14 -5.07 5.13
C LYS A 5 -9.91 -4.46 3.75
N PRO A 6 -9.62 -3.15 3.67
CA PRO A 6 -9.23 -2.51 2.41
C PRO A 6 -8.09 -3.23 1.67
N THR A 7 -7.15 -3.79 2.42
CA THR A 7 -5.98 -4.53 1.90
C THR A 7 -6.32 -5.87 1.27
N ASP A 8 -7.50 -6.45 1.56
CA ASP A 8 -7.97 -7.66 0.90
C ASP A 8 -8.28 -7.41 -0.59
N ILE A 9 -8.68 -6.18 -0.94
CA ILE A 9 -8.92 -5.79 -2.34
C ILE A 9 -7.61 -5.76 -3.13
N ILE A 10 -6.53 -5.29 -2.49
CA ILE A 10 -5.18 -5.34 -3.09
C ILE A 10 -4.80 -6.80 -3.37
N ARG A 11 -5.03 -7.71 -2.40
CA ARG A 11 -4.76 -9.14 -2.61
C ARG A 11 -5.63 -9.74 -3.72
N LEU A 12 -6.91 -9.40 -3.74
CA LEU A 12 -7.85 -9.87 -4.76
C LEU A 12 -7.40 -9.48 -6.17
N SER A 13 -6.94 -8.23 -6.35
CA SER A 13 -6.43 -7.75 -7.64
C SER A 13 -5.22 -8.52 -8.18
N LEU A 14 -4.50 -9.21 -7.28
CA LEU A 14 -3.31 -10.02 -7.56
C LEU A 14 -3.56 -11.52 -7.31
N ASP A 15 -4.81 -11.97 -7.28
CA ASP A 15 -5.19 -13.39 -7.33
C ASP A 15 -5.34 -13.80 -8.81
N GLU A 16 -4.68 -14.86 -9.25
CA GLU A 16 -4.73 -15.36 -10.64
C GLU A 16 -6.17 -15.67 -11.12
N ARG A 17 -7.06 -16.02 -10.18
CA ARG A 17 -8.48 -16.33 -10.45
C ARG A 17 -9.34 -15.08 -10.62
N TYR A 18 -8.88 -13.91 -10.22
CA TYR A 18 -9.62 -12.66 -10.42
C TYR A 18 -9.61 -12.27 -11.90
N LYS A 19 -10.77 -12.19 -12.54
CA LYS A 19 -10.89 -11.95 -14.00
C LYS A 19 -11.39 -10.56 -14.38
N GLU A 20 -11.75 -9.75 -13.39
CA GLU A 20 -12.21 -8.37 -13.61
C GLU A 20 -11.03 -7.40 -13.73
N ASP A 21 -11.31 -6.10 -13.71
CA ASP A 21 -10.31 -5.04 -13.79
C ASP A 21 -9.36 -5.04 -12.57
N ARG A 22 -8.21 -5.69 -12.75
CA ARG A 22 -7.12 -5.77 -11.78
C ARG A 22 -6.53 -4.40 -11.44
N VAL A 23 -6.46 -3.49 -12.42
CA VAL A 23 -5.89 -2.15 -12.21
C VAL A 23 -6.83 -1.36 -11.29
N LEU A 24 -8.12 -1.33 -11.61
CA LEU A 24 -9.11 -0.66 -10.79
C LEU A 24 -9.14 -1.21 -9.36
N ALA A 25 -9.18 -2.54 -9.21
CA ALA A 25 -9.19 -3.19 -7.90
C ALA A 25 -7.94 -2.83 -7.09
N PHE A 26 -6.76 -2.87 -7.70
CA PHE A 26 -5.50 -2.54 -7.04
C PHE A 26 -5.48 -1.07 -6.57
N ILE A 27 -5.88 -0.14 -7.43
CA ILE A 27 -5.93 1.30 -7.12
C ILE A 27 -6.97 1.62 -6.04
N ILE A 28 -8.17 1.04 -6.12
CA ILE A 28 -9.20 1.19 -5.08
C ILE A 28 -8.73 0.61 -3.75
N GLY A 29 -8.11 -0.57 -3.75
CA GLY A 29 -7.55 -1.19 -2.56
C GLY A 29 -6.51 -0.31 -1.88
N LEU A 30 -5.57 0.25 -2.66
CA LEU A 30 -4.60 1.23 -2.17
C LEU A 30 -5.29 2.48 -1.61
N ARG A 31 -6.20 3.10 -2.37
CA ARG A 31 -6.91 4.31 -1.96
C ARG A 31 -7.64 4.08 -0.63
N ARG A 32 -8.41 3.00 -0.51
CA ARG A 32 -9.15 2.68 0.72
C ARG A 32 -8.23 2.37 1.88
N MET A 33 -7.10 1.69 1.66
CA MET A 33 -6.12 1.47 2.74
C MET A 33 -5.50 2.80 3.20
N ILE A 34 -5.20 3.72 2.28
CA ILE A 34 -4.67 5.03 2.65
C ILE A 34 -5.73 5.76 3.47
N MET A 35 -6.97 5.85 2.99
CA MET A 35 -8.05 6.53 3.72
C MET A 35 -8.28 5.93 5.11
N ALA A 36 -8.28 4.61 5.24
CA ALA A 36 -8.39 3.93 6.53
C ALA A 36 -7.26 4.32 7.51
N SER A 37 -6.06 4.62 7.00
CA SER A 37 -4.95 5.09 7.86
C SER A 37 -5.17 6.50 8.43
N TYR A 38 -6.09 7.27 7.84
CA TYR A 38 -6.58 8.56 8.34
C TYR A 38 -7.93 8.46 9.06
N ASP A 39 -8.36 7.25 9.44
CA ASP A 39 -9.68 6.99 10.04
C ASP A 39 -10.84 7.49 9.16
N GLU A 40 -10.67 7.39 7.83
CA GLU A 40 -11.61 7.86 6.79
C GLU A 40 -11.88 9.38 6.81
N ASN A 41 -11.12 10.16 7.58
CA ASN A 41 -11.22 11.61 7.57
C ASN A 41 -10.68 12.17 6.25
N THR A 42 -11.50 12.97 5.57
CA THR A 42 -11.13 13.68 4.34
C THR A 42 -10.71 15.13 4.61
N GLU A 43 -10.97 15.64 5.81
CA GLU A 43 -10.65 16.99 6.25
C GLU A 43 -10.03 16.97 7.64
N PHE A 44 -9.04 17.85 7.87
CA PHE A 44 -8.32 17.94 9.13
C PHE A 44 -8.59 19.29 9.79
N PHE A 45 -9.30 19.26 10.91
CA PHE A 45 -9.55 20.42 11.77
C PHE A 45 -8.64 20.36 13.00
N TYR A 46 -8.66 21.42 13.83
CA TYR A 46 -7.80 21.53 15.02
C TYR A 46 -7.87 20.33 15.98
N LEU A 47 -9.02 19.66 16.08
CA LEU A 47 -9.25 18.52 16.96
C LEU A 47 -9.10 17.15 16.28
N THR A 48 -8.86 17.09 14.97
CA THR A 48 -8.70 15.80 14.28
C THR A 48 -7.42 15.12 14.77
N THR A 49 -7.58 14.00 15.48
CA THR A 49 -6.47 13.19 15.96
C THR A 49 -6.16 12.10 14.96
N ILE A 50 -4.97 12.15 14.36
CA ILE A 50 -4.46 11.10 13.48
C ILE A 50 -3.60 10.14 14.32
N ASN A 51 -3.68 8.84 14.05
CA ASN A 51 -2.83 7.84 14.69
C ASN A 51 -1.53 7.64 13.91
N GLN A 52 -0.39 8.01 14.51
CA GLN A 52 0.93 7.85 13.89
C GLN A 52 1.27 6.40 13.51
N GLN A 53 0.78 5.41 14.27
CA GLN A 53 1.02 4.00 13.97
C GLN A 53 0.28 3.57 12.71
N LYS A 54 -0.94 4.07 12.48
CA LYS A 54 -1.71 3.76 11.27
C LYS A 54 -1.04 4.32 10.02
N LEU A 55 -0.52 5.54 10.10
CA LEU A 55 0.27 6.16 9.01
C LEU A 55 1.54 5.36 8.70
N TYR A 56 2.30 4.98 9.74
CA TYR A 56 3.48 4.13 9.58
C TYR A 56 3.13 2.77 8.96
N ASN A 57 2.06 2.13 9.45
CA ASN A 57 1.58 0.86 8.92
C ASN A 57 1.13 1.00 7.47
N SER A 58 0.49 2.11 7.09
CA SER A 58 0.16 2.43 5.70
C SER A 58 1.41 2.56 4.83
N ALA A 59 2.49 3.17 5.30
CA ALA A 59 3.75 3.25 4.56
C ALA A 59 4.30 1.86 4.25
N ARG A 60 4.36 0.99 5.26
CA ARG A 60 4.80 -0.41 5.10
C ARG A 60 3.85 -1.22 4.21
N ASN A 61 2.55 -0.96 4.28
CA ASN A 61 1.57 -1.60 3.41
C ASN A 61 1.72 -1.18 1.94
N ILE A 62 2.06 0.08 1.67
CA ILE A 62 2.36 0.54 0.31
C ILE A 62 3.61 -0.17 -0.23
N GLU A 63 4.63 -0.37 0.60
CA GLU A 63 5.82 -1.18 0.24
C GLU A 63 5.45 -2.64 -0.08
N ILE A 64 4.62 -3.28 0.75
CA ILE A 64 4.11 -4.63 0.50
C ILE A 64 3.34 -4.68 -0.82
N ALA A 65 2.46 -3.71 -1.07
CA ALA A 65 1.67 -3.66 -2.30
C ALA A 65 2.55 -3.48 -3.55
N ALA A 66 3.55 -2.61 -3.49
CA ALA A 66 4.51 -2.42 -4.57
C ALA A 66 5.35 -3.68 -4.83
N TRP A 67 5.77 -4.37 -3.76
CA TRP A 67 6.47 -5.65 -3.89
C TRP A 67 5.59 -6.72 -4.52
N LEU A 68 4.33 -6.85 -4.06
CA LEU A 68 3.38 -7.80 -4.62
C LEU A 68 3.11 -7.51 -6.10
N LEU A 69 2.94 -6.25 -6.48
CA LEU A 69 2.75 -5.84 -7.87
C LEU A 69 3.94 -6.26 -8.76
N ALA A 70 5.16 -6.08 -8.27
CA ALA A 70 6.38 -6.41 -9.01
C ALA A 70 6.71 -7.91 -9.08
N ASN A 71 6.10 -8.75 -8.22
CA ASN A 71 6.49 -10.16 -8.07
C ASN A 71 5.35 -11.16 -8.27
N LYS A 72 4.08 -10.74 -8.27
CA LYS A 72 2.95 -11.65 -8.43
C LYS A 72 2.79 -12.07 -9.88
N LYS A 73 2.94 -13.37 -10.10
CA LYS A 73 2.85 -14.02 -11.41
C LYS A 73 1.73 -15.03 -11.48
N ASP A 74 1.28 -15.32 -12.70
CA ASP A 74 0.40 -16.45 -13.01
C ASP A 74 1.18 -17.78 -13.05
N LYS A 75 0.47 -18.88 -13.31
CA LYS A 75 1.05 -20.22 -13.49
C LYS A 75 2.03 -20.35 -14.67
N HIS A 76 2.09 -19.35 -15.55
CA HIS A 76 2.96 -19.29 -16.71
C HIS A 76 4.16 -18.36 -16.49
N GLU A 77 4.42 -17.93 -15.25
CA GLU A 77 5.49 -17.01 -14.87
C GLU A 77 5.36 -15.57 -15.41
N HIS A 78 4.19 -15.18 -15.93
CA HIS A 78 3.91 -13.81 -16.35
C HIS A 78 3.39 -12.99 -15.18
N LEU A 79 3.85 -11.74 -15.06
CA LEU A 79 3.32 -10.81 -14.07
C LEU A 79 1.82 -10.59 -14.27
N LEU A 80 1.05 -10.63 -13.18
CA LEU A 80 -0.40 -10.42 -13.22
C LEU A 80 -0.79 -8.98 -13.59
N LEU A 81 0.10 -8.03 -13.29
CA LEU A 81 -0.01 -6.62 -13.65
C LEU A 81 1.39 -6.08 -13.95
N LEU A 82 1.56 -5.45 -15.11
CA LEU A 82 2.81 -4.79 -15.49
C LEU A 82 2.81 -3.36 -14.95
N SER A 83 3.86 -2.98 -14.20
CA SER A 83 4.00 -1.65 -13.61
C SER A 83 5.22 -0.88 -14.07
N ASP A 84 6.26 -1.54 -14.58
CA ASP A 84 7.50 -0.85 -14.95
C ASP A 84 7.55 -0.58 -16.45
N SER A 85 7.54 -1.62 -17.27
CA SER A 85 7.64 -1.52 -18.74
C SER A 85 7.06 -2.75 -19.41
N LEU A 86 6.68 -2.62 -20.68
CA LEU A 86 6.34 -3.77 -21.49
C LEU A 86 7.60 -4.52 -21.95
N VAL A 87 7.41 -5.76 -22.40
CA VAL A 87 8.48 -6.58 -22.96
C VAL A 87 9.05 -5.88 -24.21
N GLY A 88 10.36 -5.68 -24.24
CA GLY A 88 11.05 -5.01 -25.35
C GLY A 88 11.12 -3.48 -25.24
N GLU A 89 10.49 -2.86 -24.25
CA GLU A 89 10.60 -1.43 -24.00
C GLU A 89 11.81 -1.07 -23.14
N LYS A 90 12.25 0.19 -23.24
CA LYS A 90 13.23 0.74 -22.31
C LYS A 90 12.64 0.75 -20.91
N ARG A 91 13.41 0.24 -19.95
CA ARG A 91 13.03 0.21 -18.53
C ARG A 91 12.58 1.60 -18.03
N ASN A 92 11.35 1.66 -17.55
CA ASN A 92 10.69 2.82 -16.98
C ASN A 92 10.36 2.52 -15.51
N LEU A 93 10.84 3.40 -14.63
CA LEU A 93 10.71 3.25 -13.17
C LEU A 93 9.80 4.33 -12.57
N SER A 94 8.99 5.01 -13.40
CA SER A 94 8.10 6.08 -12.94
C SER A 94 7.16 5.60 -11.83
N TYR A 95 6.59 4.40 -11.96
CA TYR A 95 5.69 3.82 -10.95
C TYR A 95 6.41 3.50 -9.64
N GLN A 96 7.60 2.89 -9.69
CA GLN A 96 8.41 2.67 -8.49
C GLN A 96 8.72 3.98 -7.76
N ARG A 97 9.02 5.07 -8.51
CA ARG A 97 9.22 6.40 -7.93
C ARG A 97 7.94 6.97 -7.30
N LEU A 98 6.78 6.74 -7.90
CA LEU A 98 5.50 7.16 -7.33
C LEU A 98 5.22 6.43 -6.01
N PHE A 99 5.41 5.12 -5.94
CA PHE A 99 5.32 4.36 -4.69
C PHE A 99 6.30 4.88 -3.65
N GLY A 100 7.56 5.14 -4.03
CA GLY A 100 8.56 5.72 -3.14
C GLY A 100 8.13 7.06 -2.54
N LYS A 101 7.54 7.95 -3.36
CA LYS A 101 6.96 9.21 -2.87
C LYS A 101 5.83 8.96 -1.87
N MET A 102 4.91 8.05 -2.18
CA MET A 102 3.78 7.73 -1.28
C MET A 102 4.24 7.15 0.06
N ILE A 103 5.22 6.24 0.04
CA ILE A 103 5.84 5.67 1.26
C ILE A 103 6.46 6.78 2.10
N ALA A 104 7.29 7.63 1.47
CA ALA A 104 7.94 8.75 2.15
C ALA A 104 6.93 9.74 2.75
N THR A 105 5.83 10.03 2.04
CA THR A 105 4.75 10.88 2.56
C THR A 105 4.13 10.30 3.83
N GLN A 106 3.74 9.02 3.82
CA GLN A 106 3.12 8.38 4.98
C GLN A 106 4.10 8.29 6.17
N ASP A 107 5.36 7.90 5.93
CA ASP A 107 6.40 7.81 6.97
C ASP A 107 6.72 9.18 7.59
N ASN A 108 6.82 10.23 6.78
CA ASN A 108 7.09 11.58 7.27
C ASN A 108 5.93 12.10 8.12
N LEU A 109 4.68 11.90 7.68
CA LEU A 109 3.51 12.27 8.46
C LEU A 109 3.43 11.48 9.78
N ALA A 110 3.74 10.17 9.76
CA ALA A 110 3.82 9.37 10.97
C ALA A 110 4.81 9.97 11.98
N LYS A 111 6.01 10.38 11.53
CA LYS A 111 7.02 11.02 12.38
C LYS A 111 6.53 12.37 12.93
N VAL A 112 5.94 13.22 12.09
CA VAL A 112 5.40 14.52 12.53
C VAL A 112 4.32 14.34 13.60
N ILE A 113 3.38 13.42 13.39
CA ILE A 113 2.31 13.15 14.37
C ILE A 113 2.86 12.51 15.64
N SER A 114 3.83 11.60 15.53
CA SER A 114 4.52 11.00 16.68
C SER A 114 5.17 12.07 17.55
N GLN A 115 5.90 13.02 16.94
CA GLN A 115 6.51 14.14 17.64
C GLN A 115 5.47 15.07 18.27
N LYS A 116 4.43 15.46 17.51
CA LYS A 116 3.33 16.31 17.99
C LYS A 116 2.63 15.72 19.21
N THR A 117 2.43 14.40 19.23
CA THR A 117 1.64 13.70 20.27
C THR A 117 2.47 13.09 21.39
N GLY A 118 3.80 13.08 21.26
CA GLY A 118 4.70 12.39 22.19
C GLY A 118 4.56 10.86 22.18
N ARG A 119 3.88 10.27 21.19
CA ARG A 119 3.64 8.83 21.11
C ARG A 119 4.65 8.14 20.21
N ILE A 120 5.25 7.05 20.69
CA ILE A 120 6.25 6.26 19.96
C ILE A 120 5.61 5.50 18.80
N ILE A 121 6.33 5.39 17.68
CA ILE A 121 6.01 4.49 16.56
C ILE A 121 6.67 3.13 16.83
N ARG A 122 5.88 2.06 16.79
CA ARG A 122 6.42 0.69 16.81
C ARG A 122 6.86 0.30 15.41
N THR A 123 8.17 0.25 15.20
CA THR A 123 8.77 -0.16 13.94
C THR A 123 8.61 -1.66 13.72
N VAL A 124 8.18 -2.03 12.51
CA VAL A 124 8.06 -3.43 12.06
C VAL A 124 8.92 -3.60 10.82
N ILE A 125 9.78 -4.61 10.83
CA ILE A 125 10.53 -5.01 9.64
C ILE A 125 9.69 -6.01 8.86
N VAL A 126 9.21 -5.60 7.69
CA VAL A 126 8.52 -6.49 6.76
C VAL A 126 9.57 -7.29 5.99
N ARG A 127 9.55 -8.62 6.12
CA ARG A 127 10.37 -9.52 5.30
C ARG A 127 9.53 -10.08 4.16
N ALA A 128 10.16 -10.39 3.02
CA ALA A 128 9.50 -10.99 1.86
C ALA A 128 8.76 -12.31 2.19
N ALA A 129 9.14 -13.01 3.26
CA ALA A 129 8.46 -14.22 3.72
C ALA A 129 7.14 -13.95 4.47
N SER A 130 6.93 -12.76 5.05
CA SER A 130 5.72 -12.49 5.84
C SER A 130 4.62 -11.80 5.03
N LEU A 131 4.92 -10.85 4.14
CA LEU A 131 4.00 -10.11 3.22
C LEU A 131 2.55 -9.93 3.72
N MET A 132 2.39 -9.75 5.04
CA MET A 132 1.12 -9.55 5.70
C MET A 132 0.94 -8.06 5.84
N PHE A 133 -0.16 -7.57 5.27
CA PHE A 133 -0.55 -6.19 5.50
C PHE A 133 -0.77 -5.94 6.99
N LEU A 134 -0.16 -4.87 7.48
CA LEU A 134 -0.28 -4.36 8.83
C LEU A 134 -1.66 -3.73 9.04
N PRO A 135 -2.17 -3.73 10.29
CA PRO A 135 -3.46 -3.13 10.59
C PRO A 135 -3.42 -1.60 10.39
N VAL A 136 -4.43 -1.07 9.72
CA VAL A 136 -4.73 0.36 9.62
C VAL A 136 -6.13 0.60 10.15
#